data_AF-A0A2A3K0S2-F1
#
_entry.id   AF-A0A2A3K0S2-F1
#
_cell.length_a   1.000
_cell.length_b   1.000
_cell.length_c   1.000
_cell.angle_alpha   90.00
_cell.angle_beta   90.00
_cell.angle_gamma   90.00
#
_symmetry.space_group_name_H-M   'P 1'
#
loop_
_entity.id
_entity.type
_entity.pdbx_description
1 polymer ?
#
loop_
_entity_poly.entity_id
_entity_poly.type
_entity_poly.pdbx_seq_one_letter_code
_entity_poly.pdbx_strand_id
1 'polypeptide(L)'
;MPLLSCSMRRTVLRSDRVIRRYLMMARNFIRARDKADLHSSRPGMRRLRKAGARAKPDAFPFDQVAQAAQQGGRQDDEAGMIPRRISMFWAQGEAAAPDLVKRCWDAWARLNPGWSLEIADESQASAAFRDLGLTHVPATLQGRGDIFRVHDLDQHGGVYVDCGTIPCAPLDDWLEPLTRTGFFAFHDPYRRRPVENWFLVSEPGHAITQGWLEAMRGYWDRPRRAQSARRELDRGGKGALACKLAGLSSADTRKRVIEPKNRMWSVQPGGGAERPVHPYFWPHYLFDLQLHRSEPFRTAWAEVPKRPSYRHLMVRHWKRDYAHMTDRELLSLLDAPMQKLSLKSVPSEKHLDLIFGQAERAAP
;
A
#
# COMPACT_ATOMS: atom_id res chain seq x y z
N MET A 1 -27.65 44.53 -23.89
CA MET A 1 -27.30 43.77 -22.67
C MET A 1 -28.50 43.71 -21.73
N PRO A 2 -29.03 42.52 -21.46
CA PRO A 2 -29.60 42.25 -20.14
C PRO A 2 -29.12 40.92 -19.55
N LEU A 3 -28.61 41.03 -18.32
CA LEU A 3 -28.84 40.17 -17.15
C LEU A 3 -29.24 38.70 -17.40
N LEU A 4 -28.24 37.82 -17.43
CA LEU A 4 -28.42 36.38 -17.23
C LEU A 4 -28.73 36.07 -15.76
N SER A 5 -29.83 35.36 -15.55
CA SER A 5 -30.44 35.09 -14.25
C SER A 5 -29.57 34.24 -13.31
N CYS A 6 -29.74 34.50 -12.01
CA CYS A 6 -29.07 33.88 -10.87
C CYS A 6 -29.43 32.37 -10.64
N SER A 7 -30.05 31.71 -11.63
CA SER A 7 -30.60 30.35 -11.49
C SER A 7 -29.60 29.23 -11.85
N MET A 8 -28.59 29.50 -12.69
CA MET A 8 -27.65 28.46 -13.15
C MET A 8 -26.39 28.26 -12.30
N ARG A 9 -26.14 29.09 -11.27
CA ARG A 9 -24.96 28.96 -10.39
C ARG A 9 -25.20 28.20 -9.08
N ARG A 10 -26.40 27.63 -8.87
CA ARG A 10 -26.73 26.88 -7.63
C ARG A 10 -26.83 25.37 -7.79
N THR A 11 -26.57 24.82 -8.98
CA THR A 11 -26.67 23.37 -9.24
C THR A 11 -25.34 22.62 -9.12
N VAL A 12 -24.21 23.31 -8.87
CA VAL A 12 -22.86 22.70 -8.80
C VAL A 12 -22.36 22.43 -7.37
N LEU A 13 -23.14 22.77 -6.33
CA LEU A 13 -22.68 22.66 -4.93
C LEU A 13 -23.41 21.60 -4.07
N ARG A 14 -24.30 20.80 -4.67
CA ARG A 14 -25.05 19.72 -3.99
C ARG A 14 -24.58 18.29 -4.29
N SER A 15 -23.75 18.09 -5.30
CA SER A 15 -22.99 16.85 -5.52
C SER A 15 -21.59 17.09 -5.00
N ASP A 16 -21.21 16.56 -3.83
CA ASP A 16 -19.81 16.31 -3.48
C ASP A 16 -19.60 15.72 -2.08
N ARG A 17 -20.43 14.75 -1.67
CA ARG A 17 -20.13 13.99 -0.45
C ARG A 17 -18.76 13.29 -0.57
N VAL A 18 -18.45 12.78 -1.77
CA VAL A 18 -17.18 12.14 -2.11
C VAL A 18 -16.02 13.14 -2.09
N ILE A 19 -16.11 14.22 -2.86
CA ILE A 19 -15.05 15.23 -2.95
C ILE A 19 -14.86 15.97 -1.61
N ARG A 20 -15.92 16.28 -0.84
CA ARG A 20 -15.77 16.89 0.49
C ARG A 20 -15.03 15.97 1.46
N ARG A 21 -15.28 14.65 1.44
CA ARG A 21 -14.58 13.68 2.28
C ARG A 21 -13.12 13.52 1.85
N TYR A 22 -12.86 13.49 0.54
CA TYR A 22 -11.51 13.50 -0.05
C TYR A 22 -10.73 14.75 0.40
N LEU A 23 -11.30 15.95 0.18
CA LEU A 23 -10.68 17.23 0.56
C LEU A 23 -10.50 17.39 2.06
N MET A 24 -11.43 16.91 2.89
CA MET A 24 -11.30 16.90 4.35
C MET A 24 -10.10 16.04 4.78
N MET A 25 -9.92 14.86 4.17
CA MET A 25 -8.76 14.01 4.46
C MET A 25 -7.46 14.61 3.94
N ALA A 26 -7.42 15.11 2.70
CA ALA A 26 -6.25 15.80 2.14
C ALA A 26 -5.82 17.01 2.99
N ARG A 27 -6.78 17.78 3.54
CA ARG A 27 -6.51 18.88 4.49
C ARG A 27 -5.91 18.39 5.81
N ASN A 28 -6.35 17.24 6.32
CA ASN A 28 -5.76 16.64 7.51
C ASN A 28 -4.33 16.13 7.26
N PHE A 29 -4.00 15.73 6.02
CA PHE A 29 -2.64 15.38 5.60
C PHE A 29 -1.67 16.57 5.66
N ILE A 30 -2.05 17.73 5.10
CA ILE A 30 -1.24 18.95 5.20
C ILE A 30 -0.97 19.29 6.68
N ARG A 31 -2.02 19.28 7.52
CA ARG A 31 -1.90 19.55 8.96
C ARG A 31 -1.03 18.54 9.72
N ALA A 32 -0.97 17.29 9.28
CA ALA A 32 -0.16 16.26 9.91
C ALA A 32 1.32 16.38 9.53
N ARG A 33 1.63 16.83 8.30
CA ARG A 33 2.98 17.17 7.84
C ARG A 33 3.55 18.36 8.61
N ASP A 34 2.79 19.45 8.70
CA ASP A 34 3.23 20.66 9.41
C ASP A 34 3.55 20.38 10.90
N LYS A 35 2.85 19.43 11.52
CA LYS A 35 3.15 18.97 12.90
C LYS A 35 4.40 18.08 12.99
N ALA A 36 4.70 17.30 11.97
CA ALA A 36 5.89 16.44 11.92
C ALA A 36 7.17 17.27 11.69
N ASP A 37 7.11 18.27 10.81
CA ASP A 37 8.22 19.20 10.53
C ASP A 37 8.50 20.11 11.75
N LEU A 38 7.46 20.45 12.52
CA LEU A 38 7.59 21.15 13.80
C LEU A 38 8.22 20.29 14.92
N HIS A 39 8.26 18.96 14.79
CA HIS A 39 8.84 18.05 15.79
C HIS A 39 10.26 17.57 15.41
N SER A 40 10.65 17.62 14.14
CA SER A 40 12.03 17.37 13.69
C SER A 40 12.95 18.59 13.83
N SER A 41 12.39 19.79 14.01
CA SER A 41 13.13 21.06 14.09
C SER A 41 13.15 21.62 15.52
N ARG A 42 13.98 21.07 16.41
CA ARG A 42 14.40 21.78 17.63
C ARG A 42 15.89 21.58 17.93
N PRO A 43 16.70 22.61 17.67
CA PRO A 43 17.77 23.01 18.57
C PRO A 43 17.48 24.37 19.23
N GLY A 44 18.25 24.69 20.27
CA GLY A 44 18.00 25.70 21.30
C GLY A 44 17.72 27.16 20.89
N MET A 45 16.98 27.85 21.77
CA MET A 45 16.92 29.29 22.10
C MET A 45 17.17 30.36 21.00
N ARG A 46 16.20 31.26 20.76
CA ARG A 46 16.05 32.61 21.37
C ARG A 46 14.86 33.35 20.74
N ARG A 47 14.25 34.26 21.52
CA ARG A 47 13.13 35.13 21.11
C ARG A 47 13.53 36.09 20.00
N LEU A 48 12.62 36.33 19.03
CA LEU A 48 12.41 37.63 18.39
C LEU A 48 10.96 37.73 17.89
N ARG A 49 10.33 38.89 18.14
CA ARG A 49 8.92 39.23 17.88
C ARG A 49 8.74 39.83 16.48
N LYS A 50 7.57 39.56 15.90
CA LYS A 50 6.70 40.38 15.01
C LYS A 50 7.21 40.79 13.61
N ALA A 51 6.53 40.24 12.60
CA ALA A 51 5.68 40.91 11.58
C ALA A 51 5.13 39.77 10.68
N GLY A 52 3.89 39.68 10.19
CA GLY A 52 2.91 40.71 9.90
C GLY A 52 2.53 40.71 8.42
N ALA A 53 2.21 39.56 7.80
CA ALA A 53 1.62 39.51 6.45
C ALA A 53 0.87 38.18 6.23
N ARG A 54 -0.41 38.27 5.86
CA ARG A 54 -1.31 37.14 5.60
C ARG A 54 -1.31 36.90 4.09
N ALA A 55 -0.48 35.98 3.60
CA ALA A 55 -0.50 35.56 2.20
C ALA A 55 -1.66 34.56 1.96
N LYS A 56 -2.40 34.74 0.85
CA LYS A 56 -3.42 33.79 0.37
C LYS A 56 -2.71 32.52 -0.14
N PRO A 57 -3.35 31.33 -0.04
CA PRO A 57 -2.77 30.11 -0.59
C PRO A 57 -3.03 30.08 -2.11
N ASP A 58 -2.06 30.57 -2.87
CA ASP A 58 -1.98 30.30 -4.30
C ASP A 58 -1.54 28.85 -4.54
N ALA A 59 -1.93 28.33 -5.71
CA ALA A 59 -1.82 26.93 -6.13
C ALA A 59 -0.43 26.31 -5.90
N PHE A 60 -0.41 25.04 -5.48
CA PHE A 60 0.81 24.24 -5.35
C PHE A 60 1.42 23.94 -6.73
N PRO A 61 2.69 24.33 -7.01
CA PRO A 61 3.41 23.89 -8.19
C PRO A 61 4.26 22.65 -7.85
N PHE A 62 4.04 21.55 -8.57
CA PHE A 62 4.86 20.33 -8.47
C PHE A 62 5.87 20.18 -9.64
N ASP A 63 6.05 21.21 -10.47
CA ASP A 63 6.83 21.10 -11.73
C ASP A 63 8.32 21.50 -11.64
N GLN A 64 8.93 21.60 -10.45
CA GLN A 64 10.34 22.04 -10.33
C GLN A 64 11.29 21.10 -9.58
N VAL A 65 11.01 19.79 -9.58
CA VAL A 65 12.01 18.78 -9.14
C VAL A 65 12.48 17.89 -10.30
N ALA A 66 12.30 18.33 -11.54
CA ALA A 66 12.78 17.63 -12.74
C ALA A 66 14.12 18.17 -13.30
N GLN A 67 14.78 19.11 -12.62
CA GLN A 67 16.05 19.68 -13.10
C GLN A 67 17.08 19.78 -11.98
N ALA A 68 17.63 18.64 -11.56
CA ALA A 68 18.89 18.59 -10.79
C ALA A 68 19.59 17.21 -10.86
N ALA A 69 19.31 16.41 -11.89
CA ALA A 69 19.98 15.12 -12.12
C ALA A 69 20.61 15.10 -13.52
N GLN A 70 21.52 16.04 -13.77
CA GLN A 70 22.47 15.95 -14.88
C GLN A 70 23.81 16.46 -14.36
N GLN A 71 24.65 15.51 -13.94
CA GLN A 71 26.10 15.47 -14.17
C GLN A 71 26.70 14.36 -13.31
N GLY A 72 27.04 13.26 -13.97
CA GLY A 72 27.67 12.08 -13.37
C GLY A 72 27.59 10.92 -14.34
N GLY A 73 28.47 10.91 -15.34
CA GLY A 73 28.57 9.84 -16.32
C GLY A 73 28.93 8.52 -15.61
N ARG A 74 28.04 7.53 -15.74
CA ARG A 74 28.30 6.15 -15.39
C ARG A 74 27.87 5.32 -16.61
N GLN A 75 28.78 4.46 -17.05
CA GLN A 75 28.64 3.61 -18.23
C GLN A 75 27.32 2.82 -18.18
N ASP A 76 26.63 2.81 -19.32
CA ASP A 76 25.40 2.08 -19.60
C ASP A 76 25.71 0.57 -19.64
N ASP A 77 25.55 -0.13 -18.52
CA ASP A 77 25.48 -1.59 -18.47
C ASP A 77 24.04 -1.96 -18.09
N GLU A 78 23.29 -2.54 -19.05
CA GLU A 78 21.93 -3.12 -18.98
C GLU A 78 21.06 -2.71 -17.78
N ALA A 79 20.33 -1.60 -17.90
CA ALA A 79 19.20 -1.32 -17.02
C ALA A 79 18.15 -2.45 -17.17
N GLY A 80 17.96 -3.26 -16.13
CA GLY A 80 17.03 -4.38 -16.15
C GLY A 80 15.62 -3.90 -16.45
N MET A 81 15.01 -4.29 -17.56
CA MET A 81 13.62 -3.92 -17.81
C MET A 81 12.69 -4.68 -16.85
N ILE A 82 11.64 -4.02 -16.34
CA ILE A 82 10.56 -4.71 -15.59
C ILE A 82 9.96 -5.81 -16.48
N PRO A 83 10.05 -7.09 -16.09
CA PRO A 83 9.44 -8.18 -16.84
C PRO A 83 7.93 -7.96 -17.04
N ARG A 84 7.41 -8.25 -18.24
CA ARG A 84 5.98 -8.10 -18.58
C ARG A 84 5.13 -9.24 -18.00
N ARG A 85 5.14 -9.32 -16.68
CA ARG A 85 4.51 -10.36 -15.87
C ARG A 85 3.69 -9.72 -14.76
N ILE A 86 2.44 -10.15 -14.64
CA ILE A 86 1.54 -9.82 -13.55
C ILE A 86 1.39 -11.08 -12.69
N SER A 87 1.79 -10.99 -11.43
CA SER A 87 1.71 -12.06 -10.45
C SER A 87 0.64 -11.74 -9.41
N MET A 88 -0.17 -12.73 -9.09
CA MET A 88 -1.14 -12.67 -8.01
C MET A 88 -1.10 -13.94 -7.19
N PHE A 89 -1.60 -13.88 -5.95
CA PHE A 89 -1.56 -15.03 -5.04
C PHE A 89 -2.92 -15.32 -4.41
N TRP A 90 -3.40 -16.54 -4.63
CA TRP A 90 -4.58 -17.09 -3.98
C TRP A 90 -4.29 -18.48 -3.44
N ALA A 91 -4.01 -18.57 -2.13
CA ALA A 91 -3.53 -19.80 -1.48
C ALA A 91 -4.37 -21.04 -1.77
N GLN A 92 -5.69 -20.90 -1.89
CA GLN A 92 -6.60 -22.01 -2.15
C GLN A 92 -6.61 -22.50 -3.61
N GLY A 93 -5.88 -21.84 -4.50
CA GLY A 93 -5.86 -22.13 -5.93
C GLY A 93 -6.98 -21.48 -6.72
N GLU A 94 -6.76 -21.33 -8.02
CA GLU A 94 -7.66 -20.66 -8.96
C GLU A 94 -9.09 -21.24 -8.96
N ALA A 95 -9.21 -22.57 -8.96
CA ALA A 95 -10.52 -23.23 -8.97
C ALA A 95 -11.41 -22.82 -7.80
N ALA A 96 -10.82 -22.67 -6.60
CA ALA A 96 -11.51 -22.33 -5.36
C ALA A 96 -11.70 -20.82 -5.15
N ALA A 97 -11.24 -19.98 -6.07
CA ALA A 97 -11.40 -18.53 -5.95
C ALA A 97 -12.86 -18.11 -6.20
N PRO A 98 -13.39 -17.13 -5.43
CA PRO A 98 -14.71 -16.56 -5.68
C PRO A 98 -14.82 -15.94 -7.07
N ASP A 99 -16.01 -15.97 -7.67
CA ASP A 99 -16.24 -15.44 -9.02
C ASP A 99 -15.85 -13.96 -9.16
N LEU A 100 -16.09 -13.15 -8.13
CA LEU A 100 -15.64 -11.75 -8.11
C LEU A 100 -14.11 -11.61 -8.21
N VAL A 101 -13.36 -12.54 -7.64
CA VAL A 101 -11.90 -12.54 -7.72
C VAL A 101 -11.45 -12.96 -9.12
N LYS A 102 -12.06 -14.01 -9.69
CA LYS A 102 -11.83 -14.43 -11.09
C LYS A 102 -12.14 -13.30 -12.08
N ARG A 103 -13.24 -12.57 -11.86
CA ARG A 103 -13.59 -11.38 -12.65
C ARG A 103 -12.53 -10.28 -12.58
N CYS A 104 -11.84 -10.13 -11.44
CA CYS A 104 -10.69 -9.21 -11.34
C CYS A 104 -9.52 -9.69 -12.21
N TRP A 105 -9.22 -11.00 -12.21
CA TRP A 105 -8.17 -11.59 -13.03
C TRP A 105 -8.44 -11.43 -14.52
N ASP A 106 -9.67 -11.74 -14.95
CA ASP A 106 -10.10 -11.56 -16.35
C ASP A 106 -9.96 -10.10 -16.80
N ALA A 107 -10.31 -9.14 -15.94
CA ALA A 107 -10.15 -7.72 -16.23
C ALA A 107 -8.67 -7.33 -16.38
N TRP A 108 -7.78 -7.87 -15.54
CA TRP A 108 -6.33 -7.64 -15.66
C TRP A 108 -5.75 -8.22 -16.94
N ALA A 109 -6.08 -9.47 -17.27
CA ALA A 109 -5.62 -10.13 -18.49
C ALA A 109 -6.11 -9.40 -19.76
N ARG A 110 -7.40 -9.02 -19.78
CA ARG A 110 -8.00 -8.32 -20.92
C ARG A 110 -7.43 -6.93 -21.13
N LEU A 111 -7.21 -6.17 -20.06
CA LEU A 111 -6.71 -4.79 -20.15
C LEU A 111 -5.22 -4.71 -20.47
N ASN A 112 -4.48 -5.81 -20.25
CA ASN A 112 -3.02 -5.85 -20.43
C ASN A 112 -2.62 -7.03 -21.33
N PRO A 113 -3.06 -7.07 -22.61
CA PRO A 113 -2.82 -8.21 -23.50
C PRO A 113 -1.34 -8.47 -23.79
N GLY A 114 -0.47 -7.47 -23.59
CA GLY A 114 0.98 -7.60 -23.70
C GLY A 114 1.69 -8.15 -22.46
N TRP A 115 0.94 -8.50 -21.40
CA TRP A 115 1.47 -8.98 -20.12
C TRP A 115 0.97 -10.40 -19.84
N SER A 116 1.84 -11.27 -19.31
CA SER A 116 1.37 -12.56 -18.76
C SER A 116 0.67 -12.33 -17.42
N LEU A 117 -0.38 -13.10 -17.14
CA LEU A 117 -1.04 -13.12 -15.83
C LEU A 117 -0.85 -14.51 -15.21
N GLU A 118 -0.24 -14.54 -14.02
CA GLU A 118 0.07 -15.74 -13.28
C GLU A 118 -0.61 -15.72 -11.90
N ILE A 119 -1.35 -16.78 -11.60
CA ILE A 119 -2.04 -16.94 -10.32
C ILE A 119 -1.34 -18.05 -9.54
N ALA A 120 -0.56 -17.67 -8.53
CA ALA A 120 0.11 -18.59 -7.64
C ALA A 120 -0.80 -19.07 -6.50
N ASP A 121 -0.55 -20.29 -6.03
CA ASP A 121 -1.24 -20.93 -4.92
C ASP A 121 -0.25 -21.34 -3.80
N GLU A 122 -0.77 -22.04 -2.79
CA GLU A 122 0.00 -22.44 -1.62
C GLU A 122 1.20 -23.34 -1.95
N SER A 123 1.16 -24.11 -3.03
CA SER A 123 2.27 -24.97 -3.46
C SER A 123 3.48 -24.16 -3.92
N GLN A 124 3.27 -23.12 -4.75
CA GLN A 124 4.32 -22.18 -5.18
C GLN A 124 4.81 -21.36 -3.98
N ALA A 125 3.91 -20.89 -3.10
CA ALA A 125 4.32 -20.21 -1.88
C ALA A 125 5.16 -21.10 -0.96
N SER A 126 4.81 -22.38 -0.83
CA SER A 126 5.60 -23.34 -0.06
C SER A 126 6.99 -23.59 -0.66
N ALA A 127 7.11 -23.57 -1.99
CA ALA A 127 8.41 -23.63 -2.67
C ALA A 127 9.23 -22.37 -2.39
N ALA A 128 8.63 -21.19 -2.49
CA ALA A 128 9.25 -19.92 -2.14
C ALA A 128 9.78 -19.90 -0.69
N PHE A 129 9.02 -20.45 0.26
CA PHE A 129 9.44 -20.50 1.66
C PHE A 129 10.64 -21.42 1.89
N ARG A 130 10.71 -22.55 1.16
CA ARG A 130 11.87 -23.46 1.21
C ARG A 130 13.10 -22.80 0.60
N ASP A 131 12.94 -22.16 -0.55
CA ASP A 131 14.02 -21.45 -1.25
C ASP A 131 14.60 -20.30 -0.40
N LEU A 132 13.73 -19.50 0.22
CA LEU A 132 14.13 -18.45 1.16
C LEU A 132 14.78 -19.01 2.45
N GLY A 133 14.69 -20.31 2.72
CA GLY A 133 15.20 -20.93 3.94
C GLY A 133 14.44 -20.51 5.19
N LEU A 134 13.11 -20.31 5.09
CA LEU A 134 12.29 -19.98 6.26
C LEU A 134 12.19 -21.17 7.20
N THR A 135 12.54 -20.96 8.47
CA THR A 135 12.38 -21.97 9.52
C THR A 135 10.93 -22.07 10.00
N HIS A 136 10.19 -20.95 10.00
CA HIS A 136 8.77 -20.93 10.36
C HIS A 136 7.94 -20.13 9.37
N VAL A 137 6.89 -20.77 8.84
CA VAL A 137 5.92 -20.13 7.95
C VAL A 137 4.80 -19.49 8.76
N PRO A 138 4.33 -18.27 8.42
CA PRO A 138 3.18 -17.66 9.07
C PRO A 138 1.95 -18.57 9.01
N ALA A 139 1.24 -18.70 10.14
CA ALA A 139 -0.01 -19.48 10.19
C ALA A 139 -1.16 -18.83 9.40
N THR A 140 -1.08 -17.52 9.14
CA THR A 140 -2.13 -16.79 8.42
C THR A 140 -1.86 -16.74 6.92
N LEU A 141 -2.89 -16.97 6.09
CA LEU A 141 -2.79 -16.83 4.63
C LEU A 141 -2.29 -15.45 4.18
N GLN A 142 -2.66 -14.39 4.91
CA GLN A 142 -2.14 -13.04 4.65
C GLN A 142 -0.62 -12.98 4.84
N GLY A 143 -0.11 -13.50 5.96
CA GLY A 143 1.33 -13.53 6.20
C GLY A 143 2.09 -14.36 5.17
N ARG A 144 1.51 -15.48 4.71
CA ARG A 144 2.07 -16.29 3.61
C ARG A 144 2.14 -15.48 2.31
N GLY A 145 1.05 -14.82 1.94
CA GLY A 145 1.01 -13.94 0.78
C GLY A 145 1.93 -12.71 0.87
N ASP A 146 2.16 -12.18 2.08
CA ASP A 146 3.09 -11.06 2.31
C ASP A 146 4.55 -11.45 2.05
N ILE A 147 4.93 -12.71 2.33
CA ILE A 147 6.26 -13.24 2.02
C ILE A 147 6.35 -13.58 0.54
N PHE A 148 5.38 -14.35 0.03
CA PHE A 148 5.37 -14.83 -1.36
C PHE A 148 5.54 -13.68 -2.35
N ARG A 149 4.79 -12.57 -2.20
CA ARG A 149 4.85 -11.46 -3.16
C ARG A 149 6.22 -10.80 -3.29
N VAL A 150 6.99 -10.78 -2.21
CA VAL A 150 8.32 -10.16 -2.23
C VAL A 150 9.33 -11.15 -2.80
N HIS A 151 9.19 -12.44 -2.45
CA HIS A 151 10.02 -13.52 -2.99
C HIS A 151 9.82 -13.71 -4.49
N ASP A 152 8.57 -13.78 -4.93
CA ASP A 152 8.22 -13.93 -6.34
C ASP A 152 8.76 -12.78 -7.20
N LEU A 153 8.64 -11.53 -6.73
CA LEU A 153 9.24 -10.37 -7.41
C LEU A 153 10.76 -10.36 -7.37
N ASP A 154 11.36 -10.86 -6.29
CA ASP A 154 12.81 -10.97 -6.20
C ASP A 154 13.38 -11.98 -7.20
N GLN A 155 12.70 -13.10 -7.40
CA GLN A 155 13.15 -14.16 -8.29
C GLN A 155 12.82 -13.89 -9.76
N HIS A 156 11.64 -13.32 -10.02
CA HIS A 156 11.07 -13.24 -11.37
C HIS A 156 10.79 -11.83 -11.86
N GLY A 157 10.86 -10.83 -10.96
CA GLY A 157 10.45 -9.47 -11.27
C GLY A 157 8.99 -9.35 -11.71
N GLY A 158 8.69 -8.21 -12.32
CA GLY A 158 7.38 -7.87 -12.86
C GLY A 158 6.52 -7.12 -11.85
N VAL A 159 5.22 -7.36 -11.89
CA VAL A 159 4.21 -6.63 -11.12
C VAL A 159 3.44 -7.62 -10.24
N TYR A 160 3.50 -7.46 -8.93
CA TYR A 160 2.60 -8.16 -8.02
C TYR A 160 1.37 -7.31 -7.72
N VAL A 161 0.18 -7.92 -7.77
CA VAL A 161 -1.08 -7.27 -7.42
C VAL A 161 -1.95 -8.16 -6.53
N ASP A 162 -2.54 -7.60 -5.48
CA ASP A 162 -3.58 -8.30 -4.68
C ASP A 162 -4.77 -8.70 -5.58
N CYS A 163 -5.27 -9.94 -5.47
CA CYS A 163 -6.34 -10.49 -6.32
C CYS A 163 -7.68 -9.72 -6.27
N GLY A 164 -7.91 -8.91 -5.23
CA GLY A 164 -9.11 -8.09 -5.08
C GLY A 164 -8.93 -6.68 -5.64
N THR A 165 -8.32 -6.54 -6.81
CA THR A 165 -8.05 -5.25 -7.48
C THR A 165 -8.65 -5.24 -8.88
N ILE A 166 -9.21 -4.11 -9.27
CA ILE A 166 -9.82 -3.88 -10.57
C ILE A 166 -8.91 -2.92 -11.32
N PRO A 167 -8.37 -3.28 -12.49
CA PRO A 167 -7.61 -2.35 -13.30
C PRO A 167 -8.57 -1.35 -13.96
N CYS A 168 -8.15 -0.10 -14.11
CA CYS A 168 -8.95 0.97 -14.73
C CYS A 168 -8.19 1.70 -15.85
N ALA A 169 -6.90 1.38 -16.03
CA ALA A 169 -6.06 1.77 -17.17
C ALA A 169 -5.00 0.68 -17.41
N PRO A 170 -4.58 0.41 -18.66
CA PRO A 170 -3.45 -0.46 -18.98
C PRO A 170 -2.19 -0.08 -18.21
N LEU A 171 -1.36 -1.05 -17.82
CA LEU A 171 -0.08 -0.80 -17.13
C LEU A 171 0.85 0.09 -17.97
N ASP A 172 0.89 -0.17 -19.28
CA ASP A 172 1.75 0.55 -20.23
C ASP A 172 1.45 2.07 -20.25
N ASP A 173 0.22 2.49 -19.92
CA ASP A 173 -0.19 3.89 -19.97
C ASP A 173 0.40 4.75 -18.83
N TRP A 174 0.79 4.14 -17.70
CA TRP A 174 1.12 4.90 -16.50
C TRP A 174 2.28 4.37 -15.67
N LEU A 175 2.71 3.12 -15.87
CA LEU A 175 3.67 2.47 -14.98
C LEU A 175 5.13 2.88 -15.26
N GLU A 176 5.52 2.99 -16.54
CA GLU A 176 6.92 3.22 -16.95
C GLU A 176 7.62 4.39 -16.23
N PRO A 177 6.99 5.59 -16.07
CA PRO A 177 7.65 6.70 -15.39
C PRO A 177 7.93 6.44 -13.90
N LEU A 178 7.28 5.44 -13.29
CA LEU A 178 7.37 5.11 -11.88
C LEU A 178 8.42 4.05 -11.58
N THR A 179 8.90 3.33 -12.60
CA THR A 179 9.75 2.12 -12.45
C THR A 179 11.16 2.32 -12.98
N ARG A 180 11.57 3.54 -13.32
CA ARG A 180 12.92 3.86 -13.83
C ARG A 180 14.06 3.46 -12.89
N THR A 181 13.77 3.27 -11.61
CA THR A 181 14.74 2.85 -10.58
C THR A 181 14.66 1.36 -10.30
N GLY A 182 14.02 0.57 -11.16
CA GLY A 182 13.88 -0.88 -11.03
C GLY A 182 12.93 -1.37 -9.94
N PHE A 183 12.27 -0.47 -9.21
CA PHE A 183 11.29 -0.83 -8.20
C PHE A 183 10.24 0.26 -8.05
N PHE A 184 9.00 -0.14 -7.78
CA PHE A 184 7.94 0.77 -7.38
C PHE A 184 6.98 0.14 -6.37
N ALA A 185 6.54 0.97 -5.42
CA ALA A 185 5.45 0.65 -4.52
C ALA A 185 4.74 1.95 -4.11
N PHE A 186 3.42 1.87 -3.90
CA PHE A 186 2.70 2.96 -3.25
C PHE A 186 3.14 3.10 -1.78
N HIS A 187 2.83 4.24 -1.16
CA HIS A 187 2.96 4.44 0.28
C HIS A 187 1.66 4.97 0.91
N ASP A 188 1.54 4.89 2.24
CA ASP A 188 0.41 5.47 2.99
C ASP A 188 0.94 6.52 3.98
N PRO A 189 0.97 7.80 3.57
CA PRO A 189 1.44 8.85 4.46
C PRO A 189 0.46 9.13 5.60
N TYR A 190 -0.85 8.87 5.42
CA TYR A 190 -1.87 9.12 6.45
C TYR A 190 -1.65 8.22 7.65
N ARG A 191 -1.33 6.96 7.39
CA ARG A 191 -1.03 5.99 8.44
C ARG A 191 0.46 5.84 8.71
N ARG A 192 1.31 6.67 8.11
CA ARG A 192 2.78 6.67 8.27
C ARG A 192 3.36 5.28 8.02
N ARG A 193 3.01 4.68 6.88
CA ARG A 193 3.66 3.46 6.40
C ARG A 193 4.49 3.82 5.16
N PRO A 194 5.79 3.52 5.16
CA PRO A 194 6.68 3.89 4.06
C PRO A 194 6.32 3.13 2.78
N VAL A 195 5.71 1.96 2.89
CA VAL A 195 5.35 1.10 1.76
C VAL A 195 3.92 0.61 1.90
N GLU A 196 3.27 0.34 0.78
CA GLU A 196 2.09 -0.48 0.65
C GLU A 196 2.46 -1.73 -0.14
N ASN A 197 2.08 -2.90 0.35
CA ASN A 197 2.55 -4.17 -0.21
C ASN A 197 1.48 -4.92 -1.01
N TRP A 198 0.44 -4.22 -1.49
CA TRP A 198 -0.64 -4.82 -2.27
C TRP A 198 -0.53 -4.56 -3.78
N PHE A 199 0.40 -3.68 -4.17
CA PHE A 199 0.84 -3.45 -5.54
C PHE A 199 2.33 -3.15 -5.46
N LEU A 200 3.15 -4.01 -6.03
CA LEU A 200 4.61 -3.94 -5.99
C LEU A 200 5.13 -4.20 -7.40
N VAL A 201 6.20 -3.52 -7.77
CA VAL A 201 6.87 -3.71 -9.05
C VAL A 201 8.36 -3.80 -8.79
N SER A 202 9.04 -4.74 -9.43
CA SER A 202 10.46 -4.95 -9.24
C SER A 202 11.11 -5.53 -10.49
N GLU A 203 12.35 -5.15 -10.73
CA GLU A 203 13.32 -6.00 -11.42
C GLU A 203 13.66 -7.21 -10.54
N PRO A 204 14.03 -8.35 -11.12
CA PRO A 204 14.60 -9.47 -10.36
C PRO A 204 15.84 -9.03 -9.58
N GLY A 205 15.99 -9.50 -8.34
CA GLY A 205 17.17 -9.25 -7.51
C GLY A 205 17.35 -7.82 -7.02
N HIS A 206 16.32 -6.96 -7.11
CA HIS A 206 16.43 -5.56 -6.71
C HIS A 206 16.81 -5.42 -5.22
N ALA A 207 17.64 -4.43 -4.87
CA ALA A 207 18.17 -4.26 -3.51
C ALA A 207 17.08 -4.15 -2.42
N ILE A 208 15.91 -3.60 -2.79
CA ILE A 208 14.74 -3.51 -1.91
C ILE A 208 14.09 -4.88 -1.69
N THR A 209 13.90 -5.71 -2.71
CA THR A 209 13.29 -7.04 -2.51
C THR A 209 14.21 -7.93 -1.68
N GLN A 210 15.51 -7.95 -2.01
CA GLN A 210 16.55 -8.67 -1.30
C GLN A 210 16.61 -8.30 0.19
N GLY A 211 16.77 -7.01 0.51
CA GLY A 211 16.87 -6.56 1.89
C GLY A 211 15.56 -6.72 2.67
N TRP A 212 14.41 -6.70 2.00
CA TRP A 212 13.13 -6.96 2.65
C TRP A 212 13.00 -8.45 2.99
N LEU A 213 13.33 -9.34 2.06
CA LEU A 213 13.35 -10.79 2.28
C LEU A 213 14.33 -11.20 3.36
N GLU A 214 15.50 -10.59 3.42
CA GLU A 214 16.46 -10.79 4.51
C GLU A 214 15.81 -10.49 5.87
N ALA A 215 15.14 -9.34 5.98
CA ALA A 215 14.43 -8.95 7.20
C ALA A 215 13.26 -9.89 7.52
N MET A 216 12.50 -10.35 6.51
CA MET A 216 11.41 -11.32 6.71
C MET A 216 11.94 -12.66 7.20
N ARG A 217 13.02 -13.17 6.59
CA ARG A 217 13.68 -14.42 6.96
C ARG A 217 14.17 -14.39 8.41
N GLY A 218 14.87 -13.32 8.80
CA GLY A 218 15.32 -13.13 10.18
C GLY A 218 14.16 -12.97 11.17
N TYR A 219 13.04 -12.36 10.76
CA TYR A 219 11.88 -12.18 11.64
C TYR A 219 11.13 -13.49 11.88
N TRP A 220 11.05 -14.36 10.88
CA TRP A 220 10.36 -15.65 10.92
C TRP A 220 11.29 -16.83 11.26
N ASP A 221 12.41 -16.55 11.94
CA ASP A 221 13.33 -17.55 12.48
C ASP A 221 12.75 -18.36 13.66
N ARG A 222 11.58 -17.96 14.16
CA ARG A 222 10.86 -18.57 15.29
C ARG A 222 9.34 -18.53 15.09
N PRO A 223 8.56 -19.40 15.74
CA PRO A 223 7.11 -19.39 15.61
C PRO A 223 6.48 -18.16 16.27
N ARG A 224 5.45 -17.60 15.64
CA ARG A 224 4.70 -16.45 16.16
C ARG A 224 3.22 -16.61 15.89
N ARG A 225 2.39 -16.26 16.86
CA ARG A 225 0.94 -16.10 16.66
C ARG A 225 0.56 -14.66 16.36
N ALA A 226 -0.60 -14.47 15.76
CA ALA A 226 -1.14 -13.12 15.57
C ALA A 226 -1.40 -12.43 16.92
N GLN A 227 -1.13 -11.13 16.96
CA GLN A 227 -1.50 -10.27 18.08
C GLN A 227 -3.02 -10.28 18.30
N SER A 228 -3.43 -10.61 19.52
CA SER A 228 -4.83 -10.67 19.94
C SER A 228 -5.18 -9.59 20.98
N ALA A 229 -4.19 -9.05 21.69
CA ALA A 229 -4.37 -8.00 22.68
C ALA A 229 -3.46 -6.78 22.42
N ARG A 230 -4.03 -5.59 22.70
CA ARG A 230 -3.44 -4.29 22.33
C ARG A 230 -2.02 -4.06 22.85
N ARG A 231 -1.69 -4.60 24.03
CA ARG A 231 -0.44 -4.30 24.74
C ARG A 231 0.63 -5.39 24.59
N GLU A 232 0.35 -6.48 23.88
CA GLU A 232 1.30 -7.59 23.71
C GLU A 232 2.60 -7.21 23.02
N LEU A 233 2.62 -6.08 22.30
CA LEU A 233 3.80 -5.53 21.63
C LEU A 233 4.12 -4.11 22.15
N ASP A 234 3.78 -3.82 23.42
CA ASP A 234 4.26 -2.64 24.13
C ASP A 234 5.56 -2.96 24.91
N ARG A 235 6.45 -1.97 25.05
CA ARG A 235 7.66 -2.04 25.88
C ARG A 235 7.33 -2.21 27.38
N GLY A 236 8.28 -2.77 28.13
CA GLY A 236 8.26 -2.82 29.60
C GLY A 236 7.31 -3.86 30.20
N GLY A 237 7.21 -3.86 31.54
CA GLY A 237 6.52 -4.89 32.31
C GLY A 237 5.04 -5.07 31.97
N LYS A 238 4.31 -3.98 31.68
CA LYS A 238 2.88 -4.05 31.28
C LYS A 238 2.69 -4.81 29.96
N GLY A 239 3.61 -4.64 29.00
CA GLY A 239 3.55 -5.37 27.74
C GLY A 239 3.97 -6.83 27.89
N ALA A 240 4.99 -7.10 28.72
CA ALA A 240 5.40 -8.46 29.06
C ALA A 240 4.27 -9.23 29.76
N LEU A 241 3.60 -8.61 30.73
CA LEU A 241 2.44 -9.18 31.41
C LEU A 241 1.29 -9.44 30.42
N ALA A 242 0.95 -8.48 29.56
CA ALA A 242 -0.08 -8.67 28.54
C ALA A 242 0.23 -9.83 27.59
N CYS A 243 1.50 -10.00 27.20
CA CYS A 243 1.94 -11.10 26.36
C CYS A 243 1.82 -12.46 27.06
N LYS A 244 2.12 -12.53 28.37
CA LYS A 244 1.98 -13.77 29.18
C LYS A 244 0.52 -14.16 29.40
N LEU A 245 -0.36 -13.18 29.59
CA LEU A 245 -1.78 -13.41 29.84
C LEU A 245 -2.60 -13.64 28.56
N ALA A 246 -2.06 -13.28 27.40
CA ALA A 246 -2.77 -13.41 26.14
C ALA A 246 -2.95 -14.89 25.76
N GLY A 247 -4.21 -15.30 25.55
CA GLY A 247 -4.62 -16.70 25.40
C GLY A 247 -5.41 -17.25 26.59
N LEU A 248 -5.42 -16.56 27.74
CA LEU A 248 -6.21 -16.93 28.93
C LEU A 248 -7.68 -16.46 28.88
N SER A 249 -8.07 -15.65 27.89
CA SER A 249 -9.46 -15.25 27.70
C SER A 249 -9.96 -15.70 26.33
N SER A 250 -10.94 -16.61 26.32
CA SER A 250 -11.61 -17.14 25.13
C SER A 250 -12.70 -16.21 24.58
N ALA A 251 -12.64 -14.90 24.88
CA ALA A 251 -13.64 -13.97 24.39
C ALA A 251 -13.50 -13.82 22.87
N ASP A 252 -14.50 -14.31 22.15
CA ASP A 252 -14.65 -14.14 20.70
C ASP A 252 -14.71 -12.65 20.38
N THR A 253 -13.56 -12.11 20.03
CA THR A 253 -13.41 -10.70 19.69
C THR A 253 -13.30 -10.64 18.18
N ARG A 254 -14.30 -10.02 17.55
CA ARG A 254 -14.30 -9.67 16.12
C ARG A 254 -12.89 -9.28 15.68
N LYS A 255 -12.38 -9.94 14.63
CA LYS A 255 -11.03 -9.69 14.07
C LYS A 255 -10.77 -8.20 13.92
N ARG A 256 -10.01 -7.64 14.88
CA ARG A 256 -9.64 -6.23 14.92
C ARG A 256 -8.18 -6.11 14.57
N VAL A 257 -7.87 -5.24 13.62
CA VAL A 257 -6.47 -4.89 13.33
C VAL A 257 -5.95 -4.08 14.50
N ILE A 258 -4.98 -4.65 15.22
CA ILE A 258 -4.30 -4.04 16.36
C ILE A 258 -2.94 -3.58 15.88
N GLU A 259 -2.64 -2.29 16.09
CA GLU A 259 -1.33 -1.73 15.80
C GLU A 259 -0.57 -1.48 17.12
N PRO A 260 0.69 -1.91 17.23
CA PRO A 260 1.57 -1.58 18.36
C PRO A 260 1.78 -0.07 18.47
N LYS A 261 2.03 0.41 19.69
CA LYS A 261 2.38 1.83 19.91
C LYS A 261 3.70 2.21 19.25
N ASN A 262 4.68 1.32 19.29
CA ASN A 262 5.97 1.49 18.64
C ASN A 262 6.14 0.38 17.60
N ARG A 263 5.92 0.75 16.33
CA ARG A 263 5.88 -0.17 15.18
C ARG A 263 7.24 -0.78 14.89
N MET A 264 8.28 0.04 14.75
CA MET A 264 9.65 -0.44 14.53
C MET A 264 10.11 -1.36 15.67
N TRP A 265 9.92 -0.94 16.93
CA TRP A 265 10.31 -1.77 18.07
C TRP A 265 9.59 -3.11 18.08
N SER A 266 8.33 -3.17 17.62
CA SER A 266 7.55 -4.41 17.62
C SER A 266 8.12 -5.53 16.75
N VAL A 267 9.00 -5.20 15.80
CA VAL A 267 9.66 -6.15 14.89
C VAL A 267 11.19 -6.12 15.00
N GLN A 268 11.74 -5.30 15.89
CA GLN A 268 13.18 -5.15 16.09
C GLN A 268 13.76 -6.37 16.86
N PRO A 269 14.84 -7.01 16.38
CA PRO A 269 15.68 -7.92 17.15
C PRO A 269 16.14 -7.32 18.48
N GLY A 270 16.11 -8.09 19.57
CA GLY A 270 16.31 -7.58 20.93
C GLY A 270 15.15 -6.73 21.47
N GLY A 271 14.05 -6.64 20.72
CA GLY A 271 12.85 -5.88 21.05
C GLY A 271 11.59 -6.74 20.97
N GLY A 272 10.56 -6.24 20.28
CA GLY A 272 9.29 -6.95 20.11
C GLY A 272 9.43 -8.24 19.31
N ALA A 273 10.46 -8.39 18.47
CA ALA A 273 10.74 -9.63 17.76
C ALA A 273 11.13 -10.79 18.69
N GLU A 274 11.47 -10.56 19.96
CA GLU A 274 11.70 -11.66 20.91
C GLU A 274 10.38 -12.26 21.45
N ARG A 275 9.24 -11.63 21.17
CA ARG A 275 7.94 -12.14 21.62
C ARG A 275 7.39 -13.17 20.63
N PRO A 276 6.66 -14.21 21.10
CA PRO A 276 6.02 -15.21 20.22
C PRO A 276 4.77 -14.66 19.51
N VAL A 277 4.73 -13.35 19.23
CA VAL A 277 3.58 -12.61 18.73
C VAL A 277 4.01 -11.70 17.59
N HIS A 278 3.19 -11.57 16.54
CA HIS A 278 3.42 -10.63 15.44
C HIS A 278 2.24 -9.66 15.25
N PRO A 279 2.49 -8.39 14.89
CA PRO A 279 1.43 -7.44 14.54
C PRO A 279 0.89 -7.72 13.13
N TYR A 280 -0.27 -7.15 12.80
CA TYR A 280 -0.91 -7.36 11.48
C TYR A 280 -0.06 -6.83 10.30
N PHE A 281 0.53 -5.64 10.46
CA PHE A 281 1.36 -4.99 9.43
C PHE A 281 2.85 -5.23 9.65
N TRP A 282 3.23 -6.41 10.17
CA TRP A 282 4.63 -6.76 10.40
C TRP A 282 5.56 -6.54 9.17
N PRO A 283 5.15 -6.80 7.90
CA PRO A 283 6.05 -6.60 6.76
C PRO A 283 6.39 -5.13 6.56
N HIS A 284 5.42 -4.25 6.80
CA HIS A 284 5.57 -2.80 6.67
C HIS A 284 6.51 -2.25 7.75
N TYR A 285 6.47 -2.84 8.94
CA TYR A 285 7.34 -2.43 10.04
C TYR A 285 8.77 -2.95 9.84
N LEU A 286 8.93 -4.13 9.22
CA LEU A 286 10.24 -4.63 8.81
C LEU A 286 10.85 -3.76 7.71
N PHE A 287 10.04 -3.35 6.72
CA PHE A 287 10.48 -2.40 5.70
C PHE A 287 10.97 -1.10 6.33
N ASP A 288 10.18 -0.52 7.23
CA ASP A 288 10.53 0.69 7.99
C ASP A 288 11.84 0.49 8.77
N LEU A 289 11.97 -0.63 9.49
CA LEU A 289 13.20 -0.98 10.20
C LEU A 289 14.41 -1.09 9.26
N GLN A 290 14.24 -1.64 8.07
CA GLN A 290 15.31 -1.83 7.10
C GLN A 290 15.82 -0.50 6.53
N LEU A 291 14.95 0.49 6.33
CA LEU A 291 15.36 1.87 5.98
C LEU A 291 16.34 2.47 7.00
N HIS A 292 16.23 2.08 8.27
CA HIS A 292 17.13 2.55 9.32
C HIS A 292 18.42 1.72 9.43
N ARG A 293 18.44 0.48 8.93
CA ARG A 293 19.54 -0.48 9.16
C ARG A 293 20.46 -0.70 7.97
N SER A 294 19.93 -0.63 6.76
CA SER A 294 20.69 -0.89 5.54
C SER A 294 20.77 0.37 4.71
N GLU A 295 22.00 0.88 4.54
CA GLU A 295 22.26 2.01 3.66
C GLU A 295 21.91 1.72 2.20
N PRO A 296 22.32 0.59 1.59
CA PRO A 296 21.91 0.25 0.23
C PRO A 296 20.38 0.22 0.06
N PHE A 297 19.66 -0.39 0.99
CA PHE A 297 18.19 -0.47 0.96
C PHE A 297 17.56 0.93 1.06
N ARG A 298 18.07 1.77 1.98
CA ARG A 298 17.60 3.14 2.16
C ARG A 298 17.86 4.01 0.94
N THR A 299 19.05 3.92 0.35
CA THR A 299 19.43 4.67 -0.85
C THR A 299 18.57 4.26 -2.03
N ALA A 300 18.41 2.95 -2.27
CA ALA A 300 17.52 2.45 -3.32
C ALA A 300 16.08 2.95 -3.12
N TRP A 301 15.55 2.89 -1.89
CA TRP A 301 14.22 3.42 -1.61
C TRP A 301 14.13 4.94 -1.78
N ALA A 302 15.20 5.72 -1.52
CA ALA A 302 15.16 7.17 -1.67
C ALA A 302 14.87 7.59 -3.13
N GLU A 303 15.42 6.87 -4.10
CA GLU A 303 15.27 7.13 -5.53
C GLU A 303 13.87 6.77 -6.07
N VAL A 304 13.18 5.80 -5.45
CA VAL A 304 11.86 5.35 -5.92
C VAL A 304 10.84 6.51 -5.91
N PRO A 305 10.11 6.78 -7.00
CA PRO A 305 9.06 7.80 -7.02
C PRO A 305 8.00 7.59 -5.93
N LYS A 306 7.77 8.61 -5.10
CA LYS A 306 6.80 8.53 -4.00
C LYS A 306 5.39 8.86 -4.49
N ARG A 307 4.48 7.87 -4.42
CA ARG A 307 3.06 7.99 -4.79
C ARG A 307 2.14 7.46 -3.68
N PRO A 308 1.17 8.24 -3.19
CA PRO A 308 0.23 7.77 -2.18
C PRO A 308 -0.83 6.84 -2.79
N SER A 309 -1.20 5.79 -2.05
CA SER A 309 -2.20 4.80 -2.46
C SER A 309 -3.66 5.27 -2.41
N TYR A 310 -3.97 6.39 -1.76
CA TYR A 310 -5.34 6.72 -1.34
C TYR A 310 -6.39 6.71 -2.46
N ARG A 311 -6.09 7.30 -3.63
CA ARG A 311 -7.03 7.33 -4.78
C ARG A 311 -7.35 5.91 -5.28
N HIS A 312 -6.38 5.00 -5.25
CA HIS A 312 -6.53 3.58 -5.64
C HIS A 312 -7.32 2.73 -4.63
N LEU A 313 -7.67 3.30 -3.47
CA LEU A 313 -8.40 2.62 -2.40
C LEU A 313 -9.81 3.21 -2.22
N MET A 314 -10.28 4.07 -3.11
CA MET A 314 -11.57 4.76 -3.00
C MET A 314 -12.71 3.76 -2.92
N VAL A 315 -12.82 2.81 -3.86
CA VAL A 315 -13.87 1.79 -3.81
C VAL A 315 -13.87 1.06 -2.45
N ARG A 316 -12.71 0.54 -2.02
CA ARG A 316 -12.54 -0.10 -0.70
C ARG A 316 -12.91 0.80 0.49
N HIS A 317 -12.58 2.09 0.46
CA HIS A 317 -12.82 3.01 1.57
C HIS A 317 -14.31 3.37 1.73
N TRP A 318 -15.08 3.31 0.65
CA TRP A 318 -16.51 3.60 0.61
C TRP A 318 -17.40 2.36 0.80
N LYS A 319 -16.83 1.20 1.13
CA LYS A 319 -17.55 -0.07 1.29
C LYS A 319 -18.76 -0.10 2.23
N ARG A 320 -18.87 0.86 3.14
CA ARG A 320 -20.02 0.97 4.07
C ARG A 320 -21.16 1.80 3.51
N ASP A 321 -20.91 2.53 2.44
CA ASP A 321 -21.80 3.52 1.88
C ASP A 321 -22.45 3.04 0.56
N TYR A 322 -22.01 1.91 -0.04
CA TYR A 322 -22.46 1.43 -1.36
C TYR A 322 -23.99 1.44 -1.56
N ALA A 323 -24.76 1.01 -0.56
CA ALA A 323 -26.22 0.95 -0.63
C ALA A 323 -26.90 2.32 -0.80
N HIS A 324 -26.18 3.41 -0.51
CA HIS A 324 -26.67 4.78 -0.58
C HIS A 324 -25.97 5.60 -1.67
N MET A 325 -25.09 4.99 -2.46
CA MET A 325 -24.39 5.67 -3.54
C MET A 325 -25.22 5.60 -4.81
N THR A 326 -25.30 6.73 -5.51
CA THR A 326 -25.79 6.76 -6.89
C THR A 326 -24.75 6.15 -7.84
N ASP A 327 -25.19 5.67 -9.01
CA ASP A 327 -24.31 5.18 -10.08
C ASP A 327 -23.20 6.20 -10.43
N ARG A 328 -23.54 7.50 -10.47
CA ARG A 328 -22.59 8.59 -10.72
C ARG A 328 -21.54 8.75 -9.62
N GLU A 329 -21.96 8.70 -8.35
CA GLU A 329 -21.02 8.78 -7.21
C GLU A 329 -20.09 7.57 -7.18
N LEU A 330 -20.59 6.38 -7.52
CA LEU A 330 -19.77 5.18 -7.58
C LEU A 330 -18.71 5.28 -8.68
N LEU A 331 -19.09 5.68 -9.89
CA LEU A 331 -18.16 5.89 -11.00
C LEU A 331 -17.11 6.95 -10.69
N SER A 332 -17.46 8.00 -9.91
CA SER A 332 -16.49 9.02 -9.48
C SER A 332 -15.38 8.48 -8.57
N LEU A 333 -15.52 7.25 -8.03
CA LEU A 333 -14.46 6.61 -7.27
C LEU A 333 -13.35 6.01 -8.15
N LEU A 334 -13.59 5.84 -9.46
CA LEU A 334 -12.68 5.15 -10.39
C LEU A 334 -11.63 6.08 -11.02
N ASP A 335 -11.28 7.15 -10.32
CA ASP A 335 -10.36 8.21 -10.75
C ASP A 335 -8.88 7.86 -10.45
N ALA A 336 -8.50 6.61 -10.66
CA ALA A 336 -7.15 6.10 -10.52
C ALA A 336 -6.96 4.91 -11.47
N PRO A 337 -5.74 4.60 -11.92
CA PRO A 337 -5.49 3.52 -12.90
C PRO A 337 -5.86 2.12 -12.40
N MET A 338 -6.17 1.97 -11.10
CA MET A 338 -6.76 0.77 -10.54
C MET A 338 -7.50 1.09 -9.25
N GLN A 339 -8.41 0.20 -8.85
CA GLN A 339 -9.14 0.27 -7.59
C GLN A 339 -9.06 -1.03 -6.81
N LYS A 340 -8.85 -0.94 -5.50
CA LYS A 340 -8.92 -2.09 -4.60
C LYS A 340 -10.34 -2.29 -4.09
N LEU A 341 -10.79 -3.55 -4.05
CA LEU A 341 -12.04 -3.96 -3.42
C LEU A 341 -11.86 -4.28 -1.93
N SER A 342 -12.99 -4.35 -1.23
CA SER A 342 -13.09 -4.99 0.08
C SER A 342 -13.86 -6.28 -0.07
N LEU A 343 -13.18 -7.42 -0.21
CA LEU A 343 -13.84 -8.73 -0.37
C LEU A 343 -14.79 -9.13 0.79
N LYS A 344 -14.73 -8.44 1.93
CA LYS A 344 -15.66 -8.63 3.06
C LYS A 344 -16.98 -7.86 2.93
N SER A 345 -17.06 -6.91 2.01
CA SER A 345 -18.17 -5.95 1.86
C SER A 345 -18.05 -5.39 0.45
N VAL A 346 -18.72 -6.05 -0.48
CA VAL A 346 -18.63 -5.80 -1.92
C VAL A 346 -19.84 -4.96 -2.38
N PRO A 347 -19.72 -4.20 -3.48
CA PRO A 347 -20.88 -3.55 -4.11
C PRO A 347 -21.93 -4.59 -4.54
N SER A 348 -23.16 -4.17 -4.79
CA SER A 348 -24.18 -5.03 -5.43
C SER A 348 -23.75 -5.42 -6.84
N GLU A 349 -24.29 -6.51 -7.40
CA GLU A 349 -23.97 -6.96 -8.77
C GLU A 349 -24.13 -5.85 -9.82
N LYS A 350 -25.25 -5.11 -9.80
CA LYS A 350 -25.44 -3.92 -10.66
C LYS A 350 -24.28 -2.91 -10.55
N HIS A 351 -23.78 -2.67 -9.34
CA HIS A 351 -22.68 -1.73 -9.10
C HIS A 351 -21.34 -2.31 -9.53
N LEU A 352 -21.13 -3.63 -9.36
CA LEU A 352 -19.96 -4.33 -9.89
C LEU A 352 -19.95 -4.25 -11.43
N ASP A 353 -21.08 -4.51 -12.09
CA ASP A 353 -21.21 -4.38 -13.54
C ASP A 353 -20.90 -2.98 -14.04
N LEU A 354 -21.36 -1.96 -13.30
CA LEU A 354 -21.03 -0.58 -13.62
C LEU A 354 -19.53 -0.29 -13.47
N ILE A 355 -18.88 -0.81 -12.43
CA ILE A 355 -17.45 -0.61 -12.19
C ILE A 355 -16.61 -1.34 -13.25
N PHE A 356 -16.87 -2.62 -13.50
CA PHE A 356 -16.14 -3.42 -14.47
C PHE A 356 -16.41 -2.95 -15.90
N GLY A 357 -17.64 -2.56 -16.24
CA GLY A 357 -17.94 -2.00 -17.56
C GLY A 357 -17.24 -0.65 -17.81
N GLN A 358 -16.99 0.15 -16.78
CA GLN A 358 -16.17 1.36 -16.93
C GLN A 358 -14.69 1.03 -17.13
N ALA A 359 -14.16 0.04 -16.41
CA ALA A 359 -12.80 -0.45 -16.59
C ALA A 359 -12.57 -1.06 -17.98
N GLU A 360 -13.54 -1.80 -18.50
CA GLU A 360 -13.50 -2.40 -19.83
C GLU A 360 -13.53 -1.36 -20.95
N ARG A 361 -14.24 -0.24 -20.78
CA ARG A 361 -14.21 0.88 -21.73
C ARG A 361 -12.84 1.57 -21.85
N ALA A 362 -11.95 1.36 -20.88
CA ALA A 362 -10.57 1.83 -20.94
C ALA A 362 -9.63 0.85 -21.65
N ALA A 363 -10.13 -0.32 -22.08
CA ALA A 363 -9.35 -1.27 -22.85
C ALA A 363 -9.18 -0.83 -24.31
N PRO A 364 -7.98 -1.05 -24.89
CA PRO A 364 -7.66 -0.65 -26.26
C PRO A 364 -8.44 -1.41 -27.34
#